data_AF-A0AA49GNT5-F1
#
_entry.id   AF-A0AA49GNT5-F1
#
_cell.length_a   1.000
_cell.length_b   1.000
_cell.length_c   1.000
_cell.angle_alpha   90.00
_cell.angle_beta   90.00
_cell.angle_gamma   90.00
#
_symmetry.space_group_name_H-M   'P 1'
#
loop_
_entity.id
_entity.type
_entity.pdbx_description
1 polymer ?
#
loop_
_entity_poly.entity_id
_entity_poly.type
_entity_poly.pdbx_seq_one_letter_code
_entity_poly.pdbx_strand_id
1 'polypeptide(L)'
;MMFFSLIRWVFTGVVLSLAACKTAPPSVSIQSRPIIFNEERKQLSLQYMQEHYGMTPQTPTIDPRMIVVHWTAIPTLEESFEAFYEPTLPASRAIIGKASPLNVSVPYLIDRDGTIYQLMPDSLFARHVIGLNYCAIGIENVGNGDQYPLTEAQLDSNEKLIRYLMDKYPVEYVIGHHEYQQFIDHPLWKEKDAAYLTEKDDPGDAFMTQLRNRLSDLEMKPLPQADSIRQGIVGQVRWYEGNLMPTIVEDTTNHQPYNGEAVQRTLQVYELTTRDQATERAGFFHDLTTERVATVNTNATGHFQLSLPPGQYSVLVEEERGLFANQFDGEGHIFPITVHADSISRLEIKIDYKAVY
;
A
#
# COMPACT_ATOMS: atom_id res chain seq x y z
N MET A 1 -21.36 -43.07 -70.61
CA MET A 1 -20.37 -42.02 -70.27
C MET A 1 -21.11 -40.99 -69.43
N MET A 2 -20.80 -40.64 -68.18
CA MET A 2 -19.63 -40.83 -67.32
C MET A 2 -20.11 -41.11 -65.88
N PHE A 3 -19.35 -41.93 -65.15
CA PHE A 3 -19.48 -42.17 -63.72
C PHE A 3 -18.95 -40.96 -62.93
N PHE A 4 -19.63 -40.56 -61.85
CA PHE A 4 -19.01 -39.84 -60.74
C PHE A 4 -19.41 -40.51 -59.42
N SER A 5 -18.41 -41.17 -58.82
CA SER A 5 -18.45 -41.78 -57.50
C SER A 5 -18.14 -40.71 -56.44
N LEU A 6 -19.07 -40.44 -55.52
CA LEU A 6 -18.78 -39.68 -54.30
C LEU A 6 -18.46 -40.65 -53.16
N ILE A 7 -17.18 -40.71 -52.77
CA ILE A 7 -16.71 -41.38 -51.55
C ILE A 7 -16.91 -40.38 -50.40
N ARG A 8 -17.76 -40.74 -49.44
CA ARG A 8 -18.01 -39.97 -48.22
C ARG A 8 -17.12 -40.54 -47.11
N TRP A 9 -16.02 -39.87 -46.81
CA TRP A 9 -15.16 -40.20 -45.66
C TRP A 9 -15.86 -39.76 -44.37
N VAL A 10 -16.23 -40.71 -43.52
CA VAL A 10 -16.69 -40.43 -42.16
C VAL A 10 -15.46 -40.48 -41.25
N PHE A 11 -14.93 -39.32 -40.89
CA PHE A 11 -13.92 -39.19 -39.83
C PHE A 11 -14.65 -39.12 -38.48
N THR A 12 -14.71 -40.24 -37.76
CA THR A 12 -15.13 -40.27 -36.36
C THR A 12 -13.95 -39.80 -35.50
N GLY A 13 -13.87 -38.50 -35.25
CA GLY A 13 -12.89 -37.94 -34.32
C GLY A 13 -13.23 -38.33 -32.88
N VAL A 14 -12.44 -39.22 -32.29
CA VAL A 14 -12.49 -39.50 -30.85
C VAL A 14 -11.82 -38.32 -30.14
N VAL A 15 -12.63 -37.45 -29.53
CA VAL A 15 -12.14 -36.41 -28.64
C VAL A 15 -11.83 -37.07 -27.30
N LEU A 16 -10.57 -37.40 -27.05
CA LEU A 16 -10.09 -37.70 -25.69
C LEU A 16 -10.09 -36.39 -24.89
N SER A 17 -11.15 -36.18 -24.12
CA SER A 17 -11.16 -35.17 -23.06
C SER A 17 -10.21 -35.63 -21.96
N LEU A 18 -8.99 -35.07 -21.94
CA LEU A 18 -8.11 -35.12 -20.78
C LEU A 18 -8.79 -34.32 -19.66
N ALA A 19 -9.53 -35.01 -18.80
CA ALA A 19 -10.00 -34.43 -17.55
C ALA A 19 -8.75 -34.16 -16.70
N ALA A 20 -8.33 -32.90 -16.63
CA ALA A 20 -7.33 -32.46 -15.67
C ALA A 20 -7.86 -32.80 -14.27
N CYS A 21 -7.20 -33.75 -13.60
CA CYS A 21 -7.48 -34.06 -12.21
C CYS A 21 -7.13 -32.82 -11.40
N LYS A 22 -8.13 -32.02 -11.01
CA LYS A 22 -7.95 -30.99 -9.98
C LYS A 22 -7.58 -31.75 -8.70
N THR A 23 -6.31 -31.68 -8.32
CA THR A 23 -5.85 -32.17 -7.01
C THR A 23 -6.72 -31.52 -5.95
N ALA A 24 -7.26 -32.30 -5.02
CA ALA A 24 -8.04 -31.75 -3.91
C ALA A 24 -7.19 -30.69 -3.18
N PRO A 25 -7.77 -29.54 -2.82
CA PRO A 25 -7.02 -28.49 -2.15
C PRO A 25 -6.37 -29.04 -0.87
N PRO A 26 -5.16 -28.58 -0.52
CA PRO A 26 -4.51 -29.00 0.70
C PRO A 26 -5.45 -28.76 1.89
N SER A 27 -5.66 -29.78 2.72
CA SER A 27 -6.47 -29.64 3.94
C SER A 27 -5.78 -28.66 4.89
N VAL A 28 -6.34 -27.47 5.05
CA VAL A 28 -5.89 -26.48 6.03
C VAL A 28 -6.49 -26.81 7.39
N SER A 29 -5.63 -26.90 8.43
CA SER A 29 -6.10 -27.09 9.81
C SER A 29 -6.27 -25.73 10.47
N ILE A 30 -7.50 -25.37 10.81
CA ILE A 30 -7.85 -24.08 11.41
C ILE A 30 -8.50 -24.33 12.77
N GLN A 31 -7.91 -23.77 13.82
CA GLN A 31 -8.43 -23.87 15.18
C GLN A 31 -9.37 -22.71 15.48
N SER A 32 -10.51 -22.97 16.12
CA SER A 32 -11.40 -21.89 16.55
C SER A 32 -10.90 -21.26 17.85
N ARG A 33 -10.71 -19.94 17.88
CA ARG A 33 -10.35 -19.16 19.07
C ARG A 33 -11.03 -17.79 18.98
N PRO A 34 -12.36 -17.71 19.17
CA PRO A 34 -13.10 -16.51 18.83
C PRO A 34 -12.83 -15.34 19.78
N ILE A 35 -12.75 -14.13 19.24
CA ILE A 35 -12.82 -12.87 20.00
C ILE A 35 -14.28 -12.53 20.34
N ILE A 36 -14.51 -11.49 21.15
CA ILE A 36 -15.86 -11.01 21.45
C ILE A 36 -16.46 -10.31 20.23
N PHE A 37 -17.37 -10.99 19.53
CA PHE A 37 -18.21 -10.42 18.47
C PHE A 37 -19.68 -10.33 18.92
N ASN A 38 -19.92 -9.50 19.93
CA ASN A 38 -21.24 -9.24 20.51
C ASN A 38 -22.00 -8.14 19.74
N GLU A 39 -23.19 -7.77 20.21
CA GLU A 39 -23.99 -6.70 19.59
C GLU A 39 -23.26 -5.35 19.61
N GLU A 40 -22.43 -5.07 20.61
CA GLU A 40 -21.62 -3.85 20.67
C GLU A 40 -20.61 -3.79 19.51
N ARG A 41 -19.76 -4.82 19.31
CA ARG A 41 -18.82 -4.86 18.17
C ARG A 41 -19.56 -4.76 16.84
N LYS A 42 -20.73 -5.40 16.73
CA LYS A 42 -21.56 -5.34 15.53
C LYS A 42 -22.04 -3.91 15.25
N GLN A 43 -22.56 -3.20 16.23
CA GLN A 43 -22.99 -1.80 16.06
C GLN A 43 -21.82 -0.87 15.74
N LEU A 44 -20.68 -1.04 16.42
CA LEU A 44 -19.45 -0.29 16.13
C LEU A 44 -18.92 -0.56 14.71
N SER A 45 -19.05 -1.79 14.23
CA SER A 45 -18.70 -2.16 12.83
C SER A 45 -19.62 -1.47 11.83
N LEU A 46 -20.94 -1.49 12.06
CA LEU A 46 -21.91 -0.80 11.21
C LEU A 46 -21.67 0.72 11.19
N GLN A 47 -21.38 1.31 12.35
CA GLN A 47 -21.02 2.72 12.48
C GLN A 47 -19.75 3.04 11.66
N TYR A 48 -18.70 2.24 11.81
CA TYR A 48 -17.46 2.40 11.05
C TYR A 48 -17.73 2.37 9.54
N MET A 49 -18.49 1.39 9.05
CA MET A 49 -18.84 1.27 7.63
C MET A 49 -19.66 2.48 7.13
N GLN A 50 -20.54 3.05 7.96
CA GLN A 50 -21.30 4.24 7.62
C GLN A 50 -20.41 5.49 7.54
N GLU A 51 -19.58 5.72 8.56
CA GLU A 51 -18.74 6.91 8.69
C GLU A 51 -17.64 6.92 7.63
N HIS A 52 -16.90 5.82 7.51
CA HIS A 52 -15.73 5.74 6.64
C HIS A 52 -16.09 5.42 5.18
N TYR A 53 -17.14 4.64 4.92
CA TYR A 53 -17.48 4.18 3.56
C TYR A 53 -18.82 4.67 3.04
N GLY A 54 -19.68 5.24 3.89
CA GLY A 54 -21.06 5.60 3.52
C GLY A 54 -21.98 4.41 3.29
N MET A 55 -21.60 3.23 3.76
CA MET A 55 -22.37 2.02 3.61
C MET A 55 -23.36 1.87 4.77
N THR A 56 -24.56 1.36 4.49
CA THR A 56 -25.61 1.13 5.52
C THR A 56 -26.17 -0.30 5.44
N PRO A 57 -25.32 -1.34 5.56
CA PRO A 57 -25.81 -2.70 5.52
C PRO A 57 -26.58 -3.05 6.80
N GLN A 58 -27.45 -4.06 6.73
CA GLN A 58 -28.19 -4.54 7.92
C GLN A 58 -27.30 -5.36 8.88
N THR A 59 -26.24 -5.97 8.34
CA THR A 59 -25.24 -6.73 9.09
C THR A 59 -23.86 -6.30 8.61
N PRO A 60 -22.84 -6.31 9.49
CA PRO A 60 -21.48 -5.91 9.13
C PRO A 60 -20.79 -7.06 8.38
N THR A 61 -21.28 -7.36 7.17
CA THR A 61 -20.74 -8.40 6.28
C THR A 61 -19.92 -7.76 5.17
N ILE A 62 -18.98 -8.53 4.63
CA ILE A 62 -18.11 -8.15 3.53
C ILE A 62 -18.34 -9.06 2.32
N ASP A 63 -17.97 -8.57 1.14
CA ASP A 63 -17.80 -9.39 -0.08
C ASP A 63 -16.30 -9.55 -0.34
N PRO A 64 -15.67 -10.67 0.06
CA PRO A 64 -14.22 -10.81 -0.02
C PRO A 64 -13.69 -10.77 -1.44
N ARG A 65 -12.87 -9.77 -1.71
CA ARG A 65 -12.15 -9.55 -2.99
C ARG A 65 -10.64 -9.46 -2.79
N MET A 66 -10.19 -9.36 -1.53
CA MET A 66 -8.81 -9.13 -1.16
C MET A 66 -8.44 -9.92 0.10
N ILE A 67 -7.20 -10.38 0.17
CA ILE A 67 -6.57 -10.85 1.40
C ILE A 67 -5.43 -9.89 1.74
N VAL A 68 -5.36 -9.46 2.99
CA VAL A 68 -4.29 -8.59 3.51
C VAL A 68 -3.50 -9.35 4.57
N VAL A 69 -2.19 -9.45 4.35
CA VAL A 69 -1.26 -10.12 5.26
C VAL A 69 -0.60 -9.06 6.13
N HIS A 70 -0.52 -9.35 7.43
CA HIS A 70 -0.04 -8.45 8.47
C HIS A 70 0.98 -9.15 9.38
N TRP A 71 1.64 -8.37 10.22
CA TRP A 71 2.20 -8.87 11.48
C TRP A 71 1.64 -8.07 12.66
N THR A 72 1.68 -8.68 13.85
CA THR A 72 1.02 -8.09 15.03
C THR A 72 1.85 -7.00 15.72
N ALA A 73 3.15 -6.92 15.43
CA ALA A 73 4.16 -6.19 16.21
C ALA A 73 4.28 -6.67 17.66
N ILE A 74 3.66 -7.81 17.98
CA ILE A 74 3.59 -8.42 19.31
C ILE A 74 4.20 -9.83 19.21
N PRO A 75 5.15 -10.19 20.07
CA PRO A 75 5.95 -11.39 19.87
C PRO A 75 5.26 -12.70 20.28
N THR A 76 4.12 -12.63 20.99
CA THR A 76 3.42 -13.80 21.52
C THR A 76 1.99 -13.92 21.02
N LEU A 77 1.51 -15.17 20.94
CA LEU A 77 0.14 -15.49 20.56
C LEU A 77 -0.88 -14.91 21.54
N GLU A 78 -0.66 -15.09 22.84
CA GLU A 78 -1.58 -14.65 23.88
C GLU A 78 -1.75 -13.13 23.84
N GLU A 79 -0.67 -12.36 23.83
CA GLU A 79 -0.76 -10.89 23.80
C GLU A 79 -1.38 -10.39 22.48
N SER A 80 -1.06 -11.05 21.36
CA SER A 80 -1.67 -10.73 20.06
C SER A 80 -3.17 -10.98 20.07
N PHE A 81 -3.62 -12.11 20.65
CA PHE A 81 -5.03 -12.45 20.79
C PHE A 81 -5.76 -11.45 21.69
N GLU A 82 -5.18 -11.11 22.86
CA GLU A 82 -5.76 -10.14 23.80
C GLU A 82 -5.92 -8.75 23.17
N ALA A 83 -5.01 -8.34 22.29
CA ALA A 83 -5.12 -7.07 21.57
C ALA A 83 -6.38 -6.97 20.70
N PHE A 84 -6.88 -8.11 20.17
CA PHE A 84 -8.09 -8.17 19.35
C PHE A 84 -9.36 -8.52 20.16
N TYR A 85 -9.21 -8.98 21.41
CA TYR A 85 -10.26 -9.66 22.15
C TYR A 85 -11.50 -8.78 22.41
N GLU A 86 -11.29 -7.58 22.95
CA GLU A 86 -12.37 -6.67 23.38
C GLU A 86 -12.99 -5.90 22.21
N PRO A 87 -14.32 -5.64 22.22
CA PRO A 87 -15.02 -4.96 21.12
C PRO A 87 -14.60 -3.50 20.93
N THR A 88 -14.13 -2.85 22.00
CA THR A 88 -13.73 -1.45 22.02
C THR A 88 -12.22 -1.30 22.08
N LEU A 89 -11.74 -0.30 21.35
CA LEU A 89 -10.32 0.02 21.29
C LEU A 89 -9.86 0.57 22.66
N PRO A 90 -8.74 0.08 23.22
CA PRO A 90 -8.26 0.57 24.51
C PRO A 90 -7.83 2.04 24.44
N ALA A 91 -8.04 2.78 25.53
CA ALA A 91 -7.75 4.21 25.62
C ALA A 91 -6.27 4.57 25.35
N SER A 92 -5.35 3.63 25.56
CA SER A 92 -3.93 3.76 25.21
C SER A 92 -3.68 3.97 23.71
N ARG A 93 -4.63 3.59 22.84
CA ARG A 93 -4.55 3.68 21.38
C ARG A 93 -5.21 4.96 20.84
N ALA A 94 -4.99 6.08 21.53
CA ALA A 94 -5.68 7.35 21.29
C ALA A 94 -5.60 7.87 19.84
N ILE A 95 -4.50 7.62 19.11
CA ILE A 95 -4.31 8.08 17.72
C ILE A 95 -5.39 7.49 16.80
N ILE A 96 -5.48 6.15 16.75
CA ILE A 96 -6.50 5.47 15.93
C ILE A 96 -7.90 5.49 16.58
N GLY A 97 -7.97 5.77 17.88
CA GLY A 97 -9.23 5.99 18.60
C GLY A 97 -9.97 7.25 18.18
N LYS A 98 -9.29 8.25 17.60
CA LYS A 98 -9.93 9.44 17.00
C LYS A 98 -10.83 9.08 15.82
N ALA A 99 -10.47 8.04 15.06
CA ALA A 99 -11.25 7.61 13.90
C ALA A 99 -12.47 6.78 14.29
N SER A 100 -12.34 5.89 15.27
CA SER A 100 -13.46 5.07 15.74
C SER A 100 -13.13 4.38 17.07
N PRO A 101 -14.12 4.19 17.98
CA PRO A 101 -13.97 3.37 19.18
C PRO A 101 -13.99 1.86 18.90
N LEU A 102 -14.32 1.40 17.68
CA LEU A 102 -14.27 -0.01 17.29
C LEU A 102 -12.85 -0.56 17.45
N ASN A 103 -12.65 -1.65 18.20
CA ASN A 103 -11.31 -2.27 18.27
C ASN A 103 -10.88 -2.82 16.90
N VAL A 104 -9.57 -2.89 16.68
CA VAL A 104 -9.01 -3.62 15.54
C VAL A 104 -9.33 -5.12 15.66
N SER A 105 -9.43 -5.80 14.53
CA SER A 105 -9.66 -7.24 14.48
C SER A 105 -9.28 -7.81 13.12
N VAL A 106 -9.04 -9.12 13.08
CA VAL A 106 -8.87 -9.90 11.85
C VAL A 106 -9.57 -11.25 11.97
N PRO A 107 -9.96 -11.88 10.84
CA PRO A 107 -10.47 -13.26 10.86
C PRO A 107 -9.44 -14.31 11.28
N TYR A 108 -8.16 -14.15 10.92
CA TYR A 108 -7.13 -15.17 11.15
C TYR A 108 -5.89 -14.64 11.84
N LEU A 109 -5.37 -15.43 12.79
CA LEU A 109 -4.10 -15.21 13.48
C LEU A 109 -3.23 -16.46 13.37
N ILE A 110 -1.98 -16.30 12.93
CA ILE A 110 -1.03 -17.40 12.73
C ILE A 110 0.11 -17.25 13.75
N ASP A 111 0.23 -18.23 14.64
CA ASP A 111 1.32 -18.27 15.63
C ASP A 111 2.68 -18.53 14.96
N ARG A 112 3.76 -18.32 15.71
CA ARG A 112 5.15 -18.52 15.31
C ARG A 112 5.43 -19.91 14.73
N ASP A 113 4.74 -20.93 15.23
CA ASP A 113 4.87 -22.33 14.79
C ASP A 113 4.01 -22.68 13.56
N GLY A 114 3.26 -21.72 13.01
CA GLY A 114 2.36 -21.91 11.88
C GLY A 114 0.94 -22.33 12.26
N THR A 115 0.62 -22.48 13.54
CA THR A 115 -0.76 -22.80 13.94
C THR A 115 -1.72 -21.67 13.56
N ILE A 116 -2.77 -22.00 12.80
CA ILE A 116 -3.77 -21.05 12.32
C ILE A 116 -4.98 -21.05 13.27
N TYR A 117 -5.31 -19.86 13.78
CA TYR A 117 -6.50 -19.61 14.59
C TYR A 117 -7.51 -18.74 13.83
N GLN A 118 -8.78 -19.14 13.83
CA GLN A 118 -9.89 -18.31 13.37
C GLN A 118 -10.50 -17.56 14.57
N LEU A 119 -10.39 -16.23 14.53
CA LEU A 119 -10.84 -15.33 15.59
C LEU A 119 -12.28 -14.85 15.37
N MET A 120 -12.73 -14.80 14.11
CA MET A 120 -14.09 -14.43 13.73
C MET A 120 -14.40 -14.98 12.33
N PRO A 121 -15.68 -15.08 11.94
CA PRO A 121 -16.05 -15.45 10.58
C PRO A 121 -15.38 -14.54 9.53
N ASP A 122 -14.82 -15.16 8.49
CA ASP A 122 -14.10 -14.52 7.38
C ASP A 122 -15.00 -13.75 6.38
N SER A 123 -16.31 -13.69 6.67
CA SER A 123 -17.31 -12.91 5.93
C SER A 123 -17.86 -11.73 6.73
N LEU A 124 -17.40 -11.54 7.98
CA LEU A 124 -17.75 -10.40 8.80
C LEU A 124 -16.69 -9.29 8.67
N PHE A 125 -17.15 -8.07 8.77
CA PHE A 125 -16.33 -6.86 8.77
C PHE A 125 -15.32 -6.88 9.93
N ALA A 126 -14.06 -6.69 9.59
CA ALA A 126 -12.96 -6.57 10.54
C ALA A 126 -12.22 -5.26 10.30
N ARG A 127 -11.78 -4.57 11.36
CA ARG A 127 -11.03 -3.30 11.25
C ARG A 127 -9.54 -3.61 11.27
N HIS A 128 -8.89 -3.71 10.10
CA HIS A 128 -7.47 -4.01 9.97
C HIS A 128 -6.72 -3.25 8.86
N VAL A 129 -7.41 -2.78 7.81
CA VAL A 129 -6.84 -2.07 6.66
C VAL A 129 -7.73 -0.90 6.23
N ILE A 130 -7.23 0.32 6.38
CA ILE A 130 -7.98 1.55 6.08
C ILE A 130 -8.42 1.54 4.60
N GLY A 131 -9.64 2.01 4.34
CA GLY A 131 -10.20 2.09 2.98
C GLY A 131 -10.64 0.78 2.32
N LEU A 132 -10.17 -0.38 2.80
CA LEU A 132 -10.34 -1.68 2.14
C LEU A 132 -11.03 -2.74 3.01
N ASN A 133 -11.27 -2.49 4.30
CA ASN A 133 -11.87 -3.46 5.24
C ASN A 133 -13.18 -4.10 4.73
N TYR A 134 -14.00 -3.36 3.98
CA TYR A 134 -15.31 -3.83 3.50
C TYR A 134 -15.23 -4.96 2.46
N CYS A 135 -14.06 -5.24 1.91
CA CYS A 135 -13.83 -6.29 0.91
C CYS A 135 -12.57 -7.13 1.19
N ALA A 136 -11.96 -6.99 2.37
CA ALA A 136 -10.68 -7.60 2.70
C ALA A 136 -10.80 -8.59 3.87
N ILE A 137 -10.11 -9.73 3.75
CA ILE A 137 -9.87 -10.68 4.84
C ILE A 137 -8.45 -10.44 5.37
N GLY A 138 -8.32 -10.13 6.65
CA GLY A 138 -7.03 -9.99 7.32
C GLY A 138 -6.44 -11.31 7.82
N ILE A 139 -5.13 -11.48 7.66
CA ILE A 139 -4.32 -12.54 8.26
C ILE A 139 -3.19 -11.89 9.06
N GLU A 140 -3.22 -12.04 10.38
CA GLU A 140 -2.16 -11.56 11.28
C GLU A 140 -1.15 -12.65 11.57
N ASN A 141 0.13 -12.31 11.50
CA ASN A 141 1.23 -13.22 11.87
C ASN A 141 1.87 -12.72 13.16
N VAL A 142 1.93 -13.58 14.19
CA VAL A 142 2.62 -13.26 15.45
C VAL A 142 4.10 -12.96 15.17
N GLY A 143 4.57 -11.79 15.60
CA GLY A 143 5.92 -11.31 15.32
C GLY A 143 5.97 -9.80 15.13
N ASN A 144 7.19 -9.27 14.97
CA ASN A 144 7.41 -7.83 14.82
C ASN A 144 8.34 -7.45 13.67
N GLY A 145 8.74 -8.41 12.83
CA GLY A 145 9.55 -8.16 11.64
C GLY A 145 11.05 -7.93 11.90
N ASP A 146 11.46 -7.72 13.15
CA ASP A 146 12.85 -7.48 13.55
C ASP A 146 13.33 -8.59 14.49
N GLN A 147 13.28 -8.39 15.81
CA GLN A 147 13.68 -9.41 16.80
C GLN A 147 12.91 -10.74 16.65
N TYR A 148 11.66 -10.65 16.18
CA TYR A 148 10.79 -11.78 15.90
C TYR A 148 10.31 -11.72 14.44
N PRO A 149 11.17 -12.08 13.47
CA PRO A 149 10.83 -12.05 12.06
C PRO A 149 9.86 -13.19 11.71
N LEU A 150 9.05 -13.04 10.67
CA LEU A 150 8.08 -14.08 10.30
C LEU A 150 8.79 -15.40 9.94
N THR A 151 8.25 -16.53 10.42
CA THR A 151 8.86 -17.86 10.21
C THR A 151 8.50 -18.47 8.86
N GLU A 152 9.29 -19.46 8.47
CA GLU A 152 8.95 -20.39 7.41
C GLU A 152 7.62 -21.13 7.67
N ALA A 153 7.34 -21.51 8.91
CA ALA A 153 6.07 -22.16 9.28
C ALA A 153 4.86 -21.23 9.09
N GLN A 154 5.02 -19.93 9.35
CA GLN A 154 4.02 -18.92 9.04
C GLN A 154 3.86 -18.74 7.53
N LEU A 155 4.96 -18.74 6.76
CA LEU A 155 4.90 -18.68 5.30
C LEU A 155 4.12 -19.87 4.71
N ASP A 156 4.42 -21.09 5.15
CA ASP A 156 3.68 -22.31 4.78
C ASP A 156 2.18 -22.21 5.11
N SER A 157 1.86 -21.61 6.25
CA SER A 157 0.50 -21.49 6.74
C SER A 157 -0.29 -20.41 6.02
N ASN A 158 0.34 -19.28 5.70
CA ASN A 158 -0.22 -18.26 4.82
C ASN A 158 -0.54 -18.85 3.45
N GLU A 159 0.38 -19.60 2.84
CA GLU A 159 0.16 -20.22 1.53
C GLU A 159 -1.08 -21.13 1.55
N LYS A 160 -1.16 -22.06 2.51
CA LYS A 160 -2.30 -22.98 2.65
C LYS A 160 -3.61 -22.25 2.91
N LEU A 161 -3.59 -21.25 3.80
CA LEU A 161 -4.77 -20.47 4.16
C LEU A 161 -5.27 -19.63 2.99
N ILE A 162 -4.37 -18.97 2.26
CA ILE A 162 -4.72 -18.16 1.10
C ILE A 162 -5.33 -19.03 0.00
N ARG A 163 -4.73 -20.18 -0.31
CA ARG A 163 -5.31 -21.15 -1.26
C ARG A 163 -6.72 -21.57 -0.85
N TYR A 164 -6.92 -21.90 0.43
CA TYR A 164 -8.25 -22.23 0.96
C TYR A 164 -9.26 -21.08 0.80
N LEU A 165 -8.85 -19.85 1.06
CA LEU A 165 -9.71 -18.67 0.94
C LEU A 165 -10.02 -18.32 -0.52
N MET A 166 -9.06 -18.48 -1.44
CA MET A 166 -9.25 -18.26 -2.87
C MET A 166 -10.15 -19.32 -3.52
N ASP A 167 -10.18 -20.54 -2.98
CA ASP A 167 -11.16 -21.56 -3.38
C ASP A 167 -12.58 -21.21 -2.90
N LYS A 168 -12.70 -20.49 -1.78
CA LYS A 168 -13.97 -20.14 -1.13
C LYS A 168 -14.59 -18.84 -1.66
N TYR A 169 -13.76 -17.89 -2.07
CA TYR A 169 -14.16 -16.52 -2.41
C TYR A 169 -13.50 -16.04 -3.72
N PRO A 170 -14.13 -15.11 -4.47
CA PRO A 170 -13.57 -14.54 -5.69
C PRO A 170 -12.50 -13.47 -5.37
N VAL A 171 -11.48 -13.87 -4.61
CA VAL A 171 -10.35 -13.01 -4.25
C VAL A 171 -9.53 -12.70 -5.50
N GLU A 172 -9.25 -11.41 -5.69
CA GLU A 172 -8.47 -10.90 -6.81
C GLU A 172 -7.09 -10.41 -6.38
N TYR A 173 -6.93 -10.00 -5.12
CA TYR A 173 -5.71 -9.37 -4.63
C TYR A 173 -5.20 -10.04 -3.35
N VAL A 174 -3.89 -10.27 -3.28
CA VAL A 174 -3.17 -10.66 -2.07
C VAL A 174 -2.06 -9.63 -1.81
N ILE A 175 -2.21 -8.86 -0.75
CA ILE A 175 -1.36 -7.70 -0.46
C ILE A 175 -0.79 -7.77 0.95
N GLY A 176 0.38 -7.17 1.15
CA GLY A 176 0.88 -6.82 2.46
C GLY A 176 0.22 -5.53 2.95
N HIS A 177 0.12 -5.36 4.26
CA HIS A 177 -0.49 -4.16 4.83
C HIS A 177 0.20 -2.87 4.35
N HIS A 178 1.53 -2.85 4.23
CA HIS A 178 2.31 -1.71 3.72
C HIS A 178 1.93 -1.26 2.30
N GLU A 179 1.27 -2.11 1.52
CA GLU A 179 0.93 -1.82 0.12
C GLU A 179 -0.47 -1.17 -0.03
N TYR A 180 -1.26 -1.09 1.04
CA TYR A 180 -2.68 -0.70 0.96
C TYR A 180 -2.91 0.69 0.34
N GLN A 181 -2.00 1.64 0.55
CA GLN A 181 -2.13 3.01 0.01
C GLN A 181 -2.03 3.05 -1.52
N GLN A 182 -1.51 2.01 -2.18
CA GLN A 182 -1.53 1.90 -3.64
C GLN A 182 -2.96 1.79 -4.20
N PHE A 183 -3.94 1.49 -3.35
CA PHE A 183 -5.34 1.48 -3.72
C PHE A 183 -6.01 2.84 -3.59
N ILE A 184 -5.35 3.90 -3.10
CA ILE A 184 -5.94 5.25 -3.14
C ILE A 184 -6.32 5.57 -4.59
N ASP A 185 -7.53 6.11 -4.79
CA ASP A 185 -8.18 6.34 -6.09
C ASP A 185 -8.54 5.07 -6.92
N HIS A 186 -8.20 3.87 -6.46
CA HIS A 186 -8.67 2.62 -7.05
C HIS A 186 -10.19 2.45 -6.81
N PRO A 187 -10.96 1.83 -7.73
CA PRO A 187 -12.40 1.59 -7.52
C PRO A 187 -12.78 0.85 -6.23
N LEU A 188 -11.84 0.08 -5.67
CA LEU A 188 -12.00 -0.61 -4.39
C LEU A 188 -11.77 0.28 -3.18
N TRP A 189 -11.19 1.47 -3.29
CA TRP A 189 -10.99 2.35 -2.15
C TRP A 189 -12.28 3.04 -1.74
N LYS A 190 -12.59 3.00 -0.43
CA LYS A 190 -13.82 3.62 0.11
C LYS A 190 -13.59 4.62 1.22
N GLU A 191 -12.37 4.78 1.75
CA GLU A 191 -12.14 5.75 2.82
C GLU A 191 -12.46 7.17 2.35
N LYS A 192 -13.27 7.88 3.14
CA LYS A 192 -13.75 9.23 2.85
C LYS A 192 -12.88 10.30 3.49
N ASP A 193 -12.24 10.00 4.61
CA ASP A 193 -11.34 10.93 5.27
C ASP A 193 -9.93 10.74 4.73
N ALA A 194 -9.50 11.64 3.84
CA ALA A 194 -8.16 11.64 3.27
C ALA A 194 -7.05 11.82 4.33
N ALA A 195 -7.36 12.36 5.51
CA ALA A 195 -6.41 12.50 6.61
C ALA A 195 -6.30 11.24 7.48
N TYR A 196 -7.24 10.28 7.36
CA TYR A 196 -7.18 9.05 8.11
C TYR A 196 -6.32 8.01 7.38
N LEU A 197 -5.01 8.13 7.52
CA LEU A 197 -4.02 7.21 6.96
C LEU A 197 -2.98 6.82 8.02
N THR A 198 -2.31 5.71 7.78
CA THR A 198 -1.19 5.22 8.59
C THR A 198 -0.04 4.74 7.71
N GLU A 199 1.19 5.03 8.12
CA GLU A 199 2.38 4.38 7.55
C GLU A 199 2.52 2.97 8.11
N LYS A 200 2.98 2.07 7.24
CA LYS A 200 2.98 0.62 7.47
C LYS A 200 4.18 0.02 6.77
N ASP A 201 4.87 -0.88 7.47
CA ASP A 201 5.99 -1.66 6.94
C ASP A 201 5.68 -3.18 6.98
N ASP A 202 4.57 -3.58 7.60
CA ASP A 202 4.16 -4.98 7.75
C ASP A 202 3.54 -5.56 6.47
N PRO A 203 3.75 -6.84 6.14
CA PRO A 203 4.60 -7.83 6.80
C PRO A 203 6.03 -7.85 6.20
N GLY A 204 6.42 -6.79 5.49
CA GLY A 204 7.70 -6.65 4.79
C GLY A 204 7.72 -7.21 3.36
N ASP A 205 8.45 -6.53 2.48
CA ASP A 205 8.62 -6.89 1.06
C ASP A 205 9.16 -8.31 0.86
N ALA A 206 10.14 -8.71 1.68
CA ALA A 206 10.80 -10.00 1.57
C ALA A 206 9.84 -11.16 1.85
N PHE A 207 8.92 -11.00 2.80
CA PHE A 207 7.89 -12.01 3.09
C PHE A 207 6.86 -12.08 1.97
N MET A 208 6.34 -10.93 1.52
CA MET A 208 5.37 -10.87 0.44
C MET A 208 5.92 -11.41 -0.89
N THR A 209 7.19 -11.17 -1.18
CA THR A 209 7.86 -11.72 -2.37
C THR A 209 7.90 -13.24 -2.33
N GLN A 210 8.33 -13.83 -1.21
CA GLN A 210 8.38 -15.28 -1.05
C GLN A 210 6.98 -15.90 -1.13
N LEU A 211 5.98 -15.28 -0.49
CA LEU A 211 4.60 -15.73 -0.51
C LEU A 211 4.01 -15.69 -1.93
N ARG A 212 4.18 -14.59 -2.66
CA ARG A 212 3.70 -14.48 -4.05
C ARG A 212 4.39 -15.46 -5.00
N ASN A 213 5.66 -15.75 -4.78
CA ASN A 213 6.37 -16.79 -5.55
C ASN A 213 5.72 -18.17 -5.36
N ARG A 214 5.32 -18.51 -4.13
CA ARG A 214 4.62 -19.77 -3.82
C ARG A 214 3.20 -19.83 -4.36
N LEU A 215 2.57 -18.68 -4.55
CA LEU A 215 1.21 -18.53 -5.08
C LEU A 215 1.20 -18.20 -6.59
N SER A 216 2.34 -18.33 -7.28
CA SER A 216 2.49 -17.89 -8.68
C SER A 216 1.65 -18.67 -9.68
N ASP A 217 1.13 -19.84 -9.28
CA ASP A 217 0.17 -20.64 -10.05
C ASP A 217 -1.28 -20.11 -9.95
N LEU A 218 -1.57 -19.21 -9.00
CA LEU A 218 -2.90 -18.63 -8.82
C LEU A 218 -3.05 -17.36 -9.67
N GLU A 219 -4.21 -17.21 -10.30
CA GLU A 219 -4.58 -16.00 -11.04
C GLU A 219 -4.93 -14.87 -10.07
N MET A 220 -3.93 -14.07 -9.70
CA MET A 220 -4.10 -12.86 -8.90
C MET A 220 -3.87 -11.62 -9.77
N LYS A 221 -4.62 -10.54 -9.50
CA LYS A 221 -4.32 -9.23 -10.07
C LYS A 221 -3.04 -8.68 -9.45
N PRO A 222 -2.18 -8.02 -10.25
CA PRO A 222 -1.07 -7.27 -9.68
C PRO A 222 -1.62 -6.15 -8.80
N LEU A 223 -0.79 -5.67 -7.87
CA LEU A 223 -1.09 -4.43 -7.17
C LEU A 223 -1.43 -3.32 -8.17
N PRO A 224 -2.38 -2.43 -7.85
CA PRO A 224 -2.57 -1.23 -8.64
C PRO A 224 -1.23 -0.54 -8.77
N GLN A 225 -0.74 -0.47 -10.00
CA GLN A 225 0.38 0.42 -10.27
C GLN A 225 -0.19 1.81 -10.03
N ALA A 226 0.41 2.59 -9.13
CA ALA A 226 0.33 4.04 -9.29
C ALA A 226 0.69 4.29 -10.75
N ASP A 227 -0.26 4.73 -11.58
CA ASP A 227 -0.22 4.72 -13.06
C ASP A 227 1.23 4.78 -13.57
N SER A 228 1.85 3.62 -13.84
CA SER A 228 3.31 3.61 -13.98
C SER A 228 3.63 4.28 -15.31
N ILE A 229 4.15 5.50 -15.22
CA ILE A 229 4.57 6.24 -16.40
C ILE A 229 5.72 5.46 -17.03
N ARG A 230 5.67 5.24 -18.35
CA ARG A 230 6.80 4.62 -19.07
C ARG A 230 7.98 5.57 -19.22
N GLN A 231 7.71 6.87 -19.12
CA GLN A 231 8.69 7.93 -19.29
C GLN A 231 8.25 9.18 -18.52
N GLY A 232 9.20 9.84 -17.85
CA GLY A 232 8.97 11.09 -17.13
C GLY A 232 9.74 11.15 -15.82
N ILE A 233 9.14 11.73 -14.79
CA ILE A 233 9.74 11.87 -13.46
C ILE A 233 8.89 11.20 -12.38
N VAL A 234 9.56 10.59 -11.41
CA VAL A 234 8.94 10.10 -10.17
C VAL A 234 9.78 10.53 -8.98
N GLY A 235 9.17 10.66 -7.81
CA GLY A 235 9.94 11.05 -6.64
C GLY A 235 9.15 11.12 -5.36
N GLN A 236 9.80 11.67 -4.34
CA GLN A 236 9.21 11.98 -3.04
C GLN A 236 9.59 13.41 -2.63
N VAL A 237 8.65 14.11 -1.99
CA VAL A 237 8.83 15.42 -1.39
C VAL A 237 8.81 15.29 0.13
N ARG A 238 9.83 15.84 0.80
CA ARG A 238 10.00 15.79 2.25
C ARG A 238 10.24 17.18 2.82
N TRP A 239 9.62 17.46 3.96
CA TRP A 239 9.72 18.69 4.72
C TRP A 239 10.80 18.58 5.81
N TYR A 240 11.63 19.60 5.91
CA TYR A 240 12.68 19.74 6.91
C TYR A 240 12.54 21.09 7.63
N GLU A 241 12.48 21.05 8.95
CA GLU A 241 12.33 22.24 9.80
C GLU A 241 13.13 22.08 11.10
N GLY A 242 13.68 23.17 11.61
CA GLY A 242 14.44 23.21 12.87
C GLY A 242 15.96 23.10 12.70
N ASN A 243 16.66 22.87 13.82
CA ASN A 243 18.12 22.78 13.85
C ASN A 243 18.58 21.35 13.55
N LEU A 244 19.24 21.16 12.40
CA LEU A 244 19.76 19.91 11.86
C LEU A 244 21.29 19.87 11.83
N MET A 245 21.97 20.82 12.50
CA MET A 245 23.43 20.81 12.68
C MET A 245 23.90 19.50 13.35
N PRO A 246 25.03 18.90 12.91
CA PRO A 246 25.63 17.77 13.60
C PRO A 246 26.03 18.17 15.03
N THR A 247 25.36 17.63 16.05
CA THR A 247 25.82 17.74 17.44
C THR A 247 26.92 16.72 17.70
N ILE A 248 28.07 17.16 18.22
CA ILE A 248 29.08 16.25 18.77
C ILE A 248 28.50 15.70 20.09
N VAL A 249 27.91 14.51 20.04
CA VAL A 249 27.47 13.77 21.22
C VAL A 249 28.46 12.63 21.43
N GLU A 250 29.01 12.50 22.64
CA GLU A 250 30.00 11.45 23.01
C GLU A 250 29.40 10.03 23.00
N ASP A 251 28.10 9.86 22.73
CA ASP A 251 27.42 8.58 22.65
C ASP A 251 26.94 8.29 21.22
N THR A 252 27.68 7.42 20.53
CA THR A 252 27.48 7.07 19.12
C THR A 252 26.45 5.96 18.90
N THR A 253 25.72 5.53 19.94
CA THR A 253 24.92 4.30 19.85
C THR A 253 23.51 4.46 19.28
N ASN A 254 22.99 5.68 19.04
CA ASN A 254 21.61 5.79 18.53
C ASN A 254 21.18 7.10 17.82
N HIS A 255 22.06 7.75 17.06
CA HIS A 255 21.65 8.89 16.23
C HIS A 255 21.20 8.41 14.85
N GLN A 256 19.91 8.09 14.70
CA GLN A 256 19.30 7.98 13.37
C GLN A 256 19.23 9.39 12.75
N PRO A 257 19.73 9.61 11.52
CA PRO A 257 19.63 10.90 10.88
C PRO A 257 18.15 11.23 10.63
N TYR A 258 17.72 12.44 11.01
CA TYR A 258 16.37 12.91 10.73
C TYR A 258 16.15 12.94 9.21
N ASN A 259 15.15 12.18 8.73
CA ASN A 259 14.93 11.96 7.30
C ASN A 259 13.80 12.82 6.72
N GLY A 260 13.40 13.91 7.38
CA GLY A 260 12.30 14.78 6.93
C GLY A 260 10.91 14.13 7.02
N GLU A 261 9.87 14.95 7.13
CA GLU A 261 8.47 14.49 7.12
C GLU A 261 7.94 14.42 5.68
N ALA A 262 7.28 13.32 5.32
CA ALA A 262 6.60 13.23 4.03
C ALA A 262 5.50 14.29 3.94
N VAL A 263 5.37 14.96 2.78
CA VAL A 263 4.47 16.10 2.67
C VAL A 263 3.77 16.21 1.32
N GLN A 264 2.48 16.53 1.36
CA GLN A 264 1.68 16.84 0.18
C GLN A 264 1.97 18.28 -0.31
N ARG A 265 2.37 18.41 -1.57
CA ARG A 265 2.65 19.69 -2.26
C ARG A 265 2.31 19.61 -3.73
N THR A 266 2.10 20.78 -4.33
CA THR A 266 2.01 20.95 -5.77
C THR A 266 3.42 21.19 -6.32
N LEU A 267 3.85 20.38 -7.30
CA LEU A 267 5.07 20.61 -8.07
C LEU A 267 4.70 21.25 -9.40
N GLN A 268 5.46 22.27 -9.78
CA GLN A 268 5.37 22.90 -11.09
C GLN A 268 6.65 22.59 -11.89
N VAL A 269 6.47 22.06 -13.10
CA VAL A 269 7.55 21.73 -14.02
C VAL A 269 7.58 22.74 -15.14
N TYR A 270 8.72 23.41 -15.29
CA TYR A 270 8.98 24.39 -16.33
C TYR A 270 9.97 23.82 -17.35
N GLU A 271 10.03 24.43 -18.53
CA GLU A 271 11.21 24.31 -19.38
C GLU A 271 12.47 24.61 -18.57
N LEU A 272 13.62 24.04 -18.95
CA LEU A 272 14.87 24.25 -18.22
C LEU A 272 15.13 25.75 -18.01
N THR A 273 15.15 26.19 -16.76
CA THR A 273 15.13 27.59 -16.35
C THR A 273 16.39 27.93 -15.58
N THR A 274 17.07 29.02 -15.93
CA THR A 274 18.19 29.58 -15.16
C THR A 274 17.71 30.58 -14.12
N ARG A 275 18.54 30.87 -13.11
CA ARG A 275 18.22 31.90 -12.10
C ARG A 275 18.00 33.30 -12.69
N ASP A 276 18.66 33.64 -13.79
CA ASP A 276 18.49 34.93 -14.47
C ASP A 276 17.15 35.05 -15.21
N GLN A 277 16.47 33.93 -15.44
CA GLN A 277 15.15 33.86 -16.08
C GLN A 277 13.99 33.91 -15.07
N ALA A 278 14.28 34.13 -13.79
CA ALA A 278 13.30 34.22 -12.71
C ALA A 278 13.62 35.39 -11.77
N THR A 279 12.60 35.91 -11.08
CA THR A 279 12.81 36.87 -10.00
C THR A 279 12.91 36.12 -8.67
N GLU A 280 14.04 36.21 -7.99
CA GLU A 280 14.21 35.59 -6.67
C GLU A 280 13.95 36.59 -5.54
N ARG A 281 13.07 36.24 -4.59
CA ARG A 281 12.76 37.04 -3.40
C ARG A 281 12.78 36.16 -2.16
N ALA A 282 13.75 36.43 -1.29
CA ALA A 282 13.89 35.76 0.01
C ALA A 282 13.88 34.21 -0.07
N GLY A 283 14.59 33.66 -1.07
CA GLY A 283 14.74 32.21 -1.29
C GLY A 283 13.61 31.55 -2.09
N PHE A 284 12.69 32.33 -2.65
CA PHE A 284 11.59 31.84 -3.49
C PHE A 284 11.65 32.50 -4.87
N PHE A 285 11.29 31.76 -5.90
CA PHE A 285 11.23 32.20 -7.28
C PHE A 285 9.81 32.66 -7.66
N HIS A 286 9.76 33.72 -8.46
CA HIS A 286 8.57 34.37 -9.01
C HIS A 286 8.83 34.75 -10.46
N ASP A 287 7.76 35.05 -11.20
CA ASP A 287 7.84 35.68 -12.51
C ASP A 287 8.80 34.96 -13.48
N LEU A 288 8.75 33.61 -13.50
CA LEU A 288 9.56 32.80 -14.42
C LEU A 288 9.19 33.15 -15.86
N THR A 289 10.21 33.40 -16.68
CA THR A 289 10.06 33.78 -18.10
C THR A 289 9.90 32.58 -19.04
N THR A 290 10.23 31.39 -18.57
CA THR A 290 10.08 30.09 -19.25
C THR A 290 8.67 29.54 -19.12
N GLU A 291 8.26 28.67 -20.06
CA GLU A 291 6.91 28.11 -20.03
C GLU A 291 6.76 27.01 -18.97
N ARG A 292 5.59 26.98 -18.31
CA ARG A 292 5.20 25.88 -17.43
C ARG A 292 4.67 24.73 -18.27
N VAL A 293 5.41 23.63 -18.27
CA VAL A 293 5.11 22.41 -19.03
C VAL A 293 4.01 21.59 -18.35
N ALA A 294 4.06 21.46 -17.02
CA ALA A 294 3.13 20.61 -16.29
C ALA A 294 3.03 20.96 -14.80
N THR A 295 2.03 20.38 -14.14
CA THR A 295 1.83 20.45 -12.71
C THR A 295 1.44 19.06 -12.19
N VAL A 296 1.96 18.68 -11.02
CA VAL A 296 1.60 17.41 -10.36
C VAL A 296 1.48 17.64 -8.86
N ASN A 297 0.44 17.05 -8.25
CA ASN A 297 0.32 17.02 -6.80
C ASN A 297 0.98 15.76 -6.26
N THR A 298 1.76 15.88 -5.18
CA THR A 298 2.20 14.72 -4.42
C THR A 298 1.05 14.17 -3.59
N ASN A 299 1.09 12.88 -3.27
CA ASN A 299 0.12 12.26 -2.37
C ASN A 299 0.44 12.57 -0.89
N ALA A 300 -0.34 12.02 0.04
CA ALA A 300 -0.15 12.23 1.48
C ALA A 300 1.22 11.76 1.99
N THR A 301 1.86 10.79 1.33
CA THR A 301 3.21 10.30 1.62
C THR A 301 4.30 11.01 0.81
N GLY A 302 3.96 12.13 0.18
CA GLY A 302 4.88 12.97 -0.58
C GLY A 302 5.32 12.37 -1.92
N HIS A 303 4.80 11.23 -2.33
CA HIS A 303 5.15 10.60 -3.60
C HIS A 303 4.43 11.23 -4.79
N PHE A 304 5.11 11.26 -5.93
CA PHE A 304 4.53 11.71 -7.19
C PHE A 304 5.09 10.95 -8.39
N GLN A 305 4.34 11.02 -9.48
CA GLN A 305 4.73 10.59 -10.80
C GLN A 305 4.14 11.54 -11.84
N LEU A 306 4.92 11.88 -12.85
CA LEU A 306 4.49 12.77 -13.91
C LEU A 306 5.11 12.35 -15.24
N SER A 307 4.26 12.01 -16.21
CA SER A 307 4.74 11.70 -17.55
C SER A 307 5.20 12.97 -18.24
N LEU A 308 6.44 12.93 -18.76
CA LEU A 308 7.05 14.03 -19.48
C LEU A 308 7.72 13.50 -20.75
N PRO A 309 7.72 14.26 -21.86
CA PRO A 309 8.53 13.92 -23.03
C PRO A 309 10.03 13.94 -22.70
N PRO A 310 10.90 13.36 -23.56
CA PRO A 310 12.34 13.46 -23.34
C PRO A 310 12.78 14.92 -23.46
N GLY A 311 13.58 15.38 -22.52
CA GLY A 311 13.93 16.80 -22.42
C GLY A 311 14.60 17.13 -21.10
N GLN A 312 14.90 18.42 -20.92
CA GLN A 312 15.43 18.97 -19.68
C GLN A 312 14.43 19.96 -19.10
N TYR A 313 14.26 19.92 -17.79
CA TYR A 313 13.22 20.66 -17.07
C TYR A 313 13.75 21.24 -15.77
N SER A 314 13.07 22.26 -15.27
CA SER A 314 13.21 22.76 -13.91
C SER A 314 12.01 22.35 -13.08
N VAL A 315 12.24 21.77 -11.89
CA VAL A 315 11.17 21.32 -10.98
C VAL A 315 11.14 22.21 -9.74
N LEU A 316 10.00 22.87 -9.50
CA LEU A 316 9.83 23.76 -8.36
C LEU A 316 8.61 23.35 -7.52
N VAL A 317 8.70 23.55 -6.22
CA VAL A 317 7.61 23.28 -5.26
C VAL A 317 6.79 24.56 -5.07
N GLU A 318 5.48 24.47 -5.18
CA GLU A 318 4.59 25.59 -4.85
C GLU A 318 4.44 25.76 -3.34
N GLU A 319 4.84 26.92 -2.83
CA GLU A 319 4.71 27.32 -1.43
C GLU A 319 3.97 28.65 -1.31
N GLU A 320 3.44 28.96 -0.12
CA GLU A 320 2.67 30.19 0.13
C GLU A 320 3.41 31.48 -0.28
N ARG A 321 4.76 31.44 -0.23
CA ARG A 321 5.62 32.59 -0.51
C ARG A 321 6.08 32.67 -1.96
N GLY A 322 5.84 31.66 -2.79
CA GLY A 322 6.33 31.54 -4.16
C GLY A 322 6.80 30.12 -4.50
N LEU A 323 7.54 29.98 -5.60
CA LEU A 323 8.09 28.69 -6.00
C LEU A 323 9.42 28.43 -5.29
N PHE A 324 9.55 27.28 -4.64
CA PHE A 324 10.74 26.90 -3.91
C PHE A 324 11.58 25.87 -4.68
N ALA A 325 12.89 26.06 -4.67
CA ALA A 325 13.89 25.11 -5.13
C ALA A 325 15.23 25.41 -4.45
N ASN A 326 15.94 24.36 -4.02
CA ASN A 326 17.23 24.45 -3.33
C ASN A 326 18.35 23.66 -4.04
N GLN A 327 18.07 23.03 -5.17
CA GLN A 327 19.08 22.36 -6.00
C GLN A 327 19.40 23.21 -7.22
N PHE A 328 20.69 23.31 -7.56
CA PHE A 328 21.19 24.03 -8.73
C PHE A 328 22.36 23.26 -9.34
N ASP A 329 22.56 23.38 -10.64
CA ASP A 329 23.78 22.89 -11.30
C ASP A 329 24.86 23.97 -11.39
N GLY A 330 26.01 23.61 -11.96
CA GLY A 330 27.13 24.55 -12.18
C GLY A 330 26.88 25.60 -13.27
N GLU A 331 25.77 25.50 -14.00
CA GLU A 331 25.38 26.40 -15.09
C GLU A 331 24.28 27.40 -14.66
N GLY A 332 23.81 27.29 -13.42
CA GLY A 332 22.83 28.19 -12.84
C GLY A 332 21.37 27.82 -13.14
N HIS A 333 21.12 26.60 -13.61
CA HIS A 333 19.76 26.08 -13.76
C HIS A 333 19.14 25.79 -12.38
N ILE A 334 17.85 26.10 -12.26
CA ILE A 334 17.05 25.85 -11.06
C ILE A 334 16.55 24.41 -11.10
N PHE A 335 16.94 23.59 -10.13
CA PHE A 335 16.58 22.18 -9.95
C PHE A 335 16.45 21.41 -11.29
N PRO A 336 17.55 21.30 -12.05
CA PRO A 336 17.51 20.70 -13.37
C PRO A 336 17.30 19.19 -13.28
N ILE A 337 16.43 18.66 -14.15
CA ILE A 337 16.23 17.22 -14.34
C ILE A 337 16.19 16.89 -15.83
N THR A 338 16.84 15.79 -16.22
CA THR A 338 16.78 15.26 -17.59
C THR A 338 15.88 14.04 -17.62
N VAL A 339 14.96 13.98 -18.58
CA VAL A 339 14.15 12.81 -18.92
C VAL A 339 14.68 12.24 -20.24
N HIS A 340 15.14 10.99 -20.24
CA HIS A 340 15.52 10.31 -21.48
C HIS A 340 14.33 9.53 -22.06
N ALA A 341 14.41 9.22 -23.35
CA ALA A 341 13.42 8.41 -24.03
C ALA A 341 13.23 7.05 -23.31
N ASP A 342 11.97 6.66 -23.13
CA ASP A 342 11.56 5.40 -22.49
C ASP A 342 12.19 5.17 -21.10
N SER A 343 12.43 6.26 -20.35
CA SER A 343 13.08 6.22 -19.05
C SER A 343 12.38 7.07 -18.00
N ILE A 344 12.54 6.65 -16.74
CA ILE A 344 12.03 7.35 -15.58
C ILE A 344 13.21 7.95 -14.81
N SER A 345 13.17 9.27 -14.62
CA SER A 345 14.13 9.98 -13.78
C SER A 345 13.60 10.12 -12.36
N ARG A 346 14.43 9.81 -11.36
CA ARG A 346 14.04 9.78 -9.95
C ARG A 346 14.52 11.02 -9.20
N LEU A 347 13.65 11.59 -8.38
CA LEU A 347 13.89 12.81 -7.63
C LEU A 347 13.59 12.62 -6.15
N GLU A 348 14.42 13.20 -5.29
CA GLU A 348 14.12 13.44 -3.89
C GLU A 348 14.16 14.95 -3.67
N ILE A 349 13.01 15.52 -3.30
CA ILE A 349 12.84 16.97 -3.15
C ILE A 349 12.79 17.28 -1.66
N LYS A 350 13.73 18.09 -1.18
CA LYS A 350 13.81 18.51 0.22
C LYS A 350 13.34 19.95 0.34
N ILE A 351 12.27 20.17 1.08
CA ILE A 351 11.79 21.51 1.41
C ILE A 351 12.40 21.89 2.75
N ASP A 352 13.41 22.75 2.74
CA ASP A 352 14.29 22.98 3.89
C ASP A 352 14.53 24.46 4.20
N TYR A 353 13.72 25.37 3.65
CA TYR A 353 13.85 26.81 3.94
C TYR A 353 13.52 27.20 5.39
N LYS A 354 13.02 26.26 6.20
CA LYS A 354 12.88 26.40 7.66
C LYS A 354 13.87 25.55 8.46
N ALA A 355 14.75 24.83 7.78
CA ALA A 355 15.83 24.09 8.40
C ALA A 355 17.07 24.98 8.56
N VAL A 356 17.86 24.69 9.59
CA VAL A 356 19.18 25.25 9.81
C VAL A 356 20.14 24.08 9.88
N TYR A 357 21.10 24.02 8.96
CA TYR A 357 22.05 22.91 8.82
C TYR A 357 23.43 23.24 9.35
#